data_AF-A0A7V5ZFF0-F1
#
_entry.id   AF-A0A7V5ZFF0-F1
#
_cell.length_a   1.000
_cell.length_b   1.000
_cell.length_c   1.000
_cell.angle_alpha   90.00
_cell.angle_beta   90.00
_cell.angle_gamma   90.00
#
_symmetry.space_group_name_H-M   'P 1'
#
loop_
_entity.id
_entity.type
_entity.pdbx_description
1 polymer ?
#
loop_
_entity_poly.entity_id
_entity_poly.type
_entity_poly.pdbx_seq_one_letter_code
_entity_poly.pdbx_strand_id
1 'polypeptide(L)'
;MNCGKVQNLLSCYIDRELPGVEMLQVQRHLDVCPECRREYQTLLMVKRLLSEMPVVSPPESLEERLVEKVLGSPAPARSWALPWLPRSLWRPIAVAAAVAAIALGVWYLGGQMRPSAGADSMAAAGWSSEFDQATIDAYLS
;
A
#
# COMPACT_ATOMS: atom_id res chain seq x y z
N MET A 1 21.40 6.94 -8.03
CA MET A 1 22.00 6.06 -7.00
C MET A 1 23.51 6.26 -7.02
N ASN A 2 24.20 6.19 -5.88
CA ASN A 2 25.66 6.31 -5.82
C ASN A 2 26.34 4.93 -5.87
N CYS A 3 27.65 4.90 -6.14
CA CYS A 3 28.40 3.66 -6.31
C CYS A 3 28.39 2.80 -5.04
N GLY A 4 28.61 3.39 -3.86
CA GLY A 4 28.64 2.64 -2.60
C GLY A 4 27.34 1.89 -2.30
N LYS A 5 26.18 2.53 -2.55
CA LYS A 5 24.88 1.86 -2.42
C LYS A 5 24.73 0.73 -3.44
N VAL A 6 25.16 0.93 -4.68
CA VAL A 6 25.06 -0.10 -5.74
C VAL A 6 25.92 -1.30 -5.40
N GLN A 7 27.20 -1.08 -5.03
CA GLN A 7 28.15 -2.13 -4.65
C GLN A 7 27.59 -3.03 -3.53
N ASN A 8 27.02 -2.42 -2.49
CA ASN A 8 26.39 -3.16 -1.40
C ASN A 8 25.16 -3.99 -1.84
N LEU A 9 24.49 -3.61 -2.93
CA LEU A 9 23.30 -4.30 -3.44
C LEU A 9 23.62 -5.32 -4.54
N LEU A 10 24.86 -5.43 -5.02
CA LEU A 10 25.20 -6.29 -6.16
C LEU A 10 24.93 -7.78 -5.90
N SER A 11 25.17 -8.29 -4.69
CA SER A 11 24.88 -9.70 -4.38
C SER A 11 23.39 -9.99 -4.47
N CYS A 12 22.55 -9.22 -3.78
CA CYS A 12 21.10 -9.34 -3.84
C CYS A 12 20.56 -9.11 -5.27
N TYR A 13 21.17 -8.21 -6.04
CA TYR A 13 20.82 -8.01 -7.45
C TYR A 13 21.10 -9.26 -8.29
N ILE A 14 22.26 -9.91 -8.10
CA ILE A 14 22.65 -11.15 -8.78
C ILE A 14 21.70 -12.31 -8.42
N ASP A 15 21.25 -12.36 -7.17
CA ASP A 15 20.35 -13.39 -6.66
C ASP A 15 18.86 -13.07 -6.88
N ARG A 16 18.54 -11.93 -7.49
CA ARG A 16 17.19 -11.42 -7.77
C ARG A 16 16.32 -11.22 -6.53
N GLU A 17 16.94 -10.80 -5.43
CA GLU A 17 16.29 -10.59 -4.14
C GLU A 17 15.86 -9.13 -3.90
N LEU A 18 16.18 -8.23 -4.82
CA LEU A 18 15.79 -6.83 -4.70
C LEU A 18 14.35 -6.58 -5.19
N PRO A 19 13.64 -5.62 -4.57
CA PRO A 19 12.38 -5.10 -5.11
C PRO A 19 12.56 -4.58 -6.54
N GLY A 20 11.53 -4.70 -7.39
CA GLY A 20 11.61 -4.33 -8.81
C GLY A 20 12.08 -2.90 -9.09
N VAL A 21 11.73 -1.95 -8.22
CA VAL A 21 12.21 -0.56 -8.32
C VAL A 21 13.73 -0.48 -8.11
N GLU A 22 14.27 -1.22 -7.14
CA GLU A 22 15.70 -1.23 -6.85
C GLU A 22 16.48 -2.00 -7.92
N MET A 23 15.92 -3.10 -8.45
CA MET A 23 16.49 -3.79 -9.62
C MET A 23 16.74 -2.83 -10.78
N LEU A 24 15.74 -1.99 -11.12
CA LEU A 24 15.86 -1.00 -12.20
C LEU A 24 16.84 0.13 -11.89
N GLN A 25 16.99 0.51 -10.62
CA GLN A 25 17.96 1.54 -10.21
C GLN A 25 19.40 1.02 -10.28
N VAL A 26 19.64 -0.23 -9.85
CA VAL A 26 20.94 -0.89 -9.98
C VAL A 26 21.29 -1.08 -11.44
N GLN A 27 20.36 -1.60 -12.26
CA GLN A 27 20.58 -1.80 -13.70
C GLN A 27 20.99 -0.50 -14.40
N ARG A 28 20.22 0.58 -14.24
CA ARG A 28 20.55 1.88 -14.83
C ARG A 28 21.92 2.41 -14.39
N HIS A 29 22.33 2.12 -13.16
CA HIS A 29 23.66 2.52 -12.69
C HIS A 29 24.77 1.69 -13.35
N LEU A 30 24.57 0.38 -13.52
CA LEU A 30 25.52 -0.50 -14.22
C LEU A 30 25.69 -0.10 -15.70
N ASP A 31 24.66 0.47 -16.32
CA ASP A 31 24.70 0.95 -17.70
C ASP A 31 25.63 2.17 -17.90
N VAL A 32 25.80 2.99 -16.85
CA VAL A 32 26.57 4.24 -16.93
C VAL A 32 27.88 4.22 -16.13
N CYS A 33 28.02 3.36 -15.13
CA CYS A 33 29.18 3.31 -14.25
C CYS A 33 30.09 2.10 -14.58
N PRO A 34 31.28 2.31 -15.18
CA PRO A 34 32.19 1.23 -15.52
C PRO A 34 32.78 0.53 -14.28
N GLU A 35 33.01 1.26 -13.18
CA GLU A 35 33.55 0.70 -11.94
C GLU A 35 32.58 -0.30 -11.29
N CYS A 36 31.31 0.08 -11.14
CA CYS A 36 30.29 -0.84 -10.63
C CYS A 36 30.04 -2.02 -11.58
N ARG A 37 30.17 -1.81 -12.90
CA ARG A 37 30.09 -2.89 -13.88
C ARG A 37 31.24 -3.89 -13.72
N ARG A 38 32.47 -3.41 -13.49
CA ARG A 38 33.64 -4.27 -13.23
C ARG A 38 33.39 -5.14 -11.98
N GLU A 39 32.95 -4.52 -10.88
CA GLU A 39 32.62 -5.22 -9.64
C GLU A 39 31.56 -6.30 -9.85
N TYR A 40 30.47 -5.95 -10.55
CA TYR A 40 29.41 -6.89 -10.91
C TYR A 40 29.93 -8.11 -11.70
N GLN A 41 30.81 -7.89 -12.68
CA GLN A 41 31.42 -8.98 -13.45
C GLN A 41 32.34 -9.85 -12.61
N THR A 42 33.12 -9.26 -11.69
CA THR A 42 33.95 -10.01 -10.73
C THR A 42 33.09 -10.94 -9.87
N LEU A 43 31.99 -10.43 -9.32
CA LEU A 43 31.06 -11.25 -8.52
C LEU A 43 30.41 -12.37 -9.34
N LEU A 44 30.03 -12.10 -10.58
CA LEU A 44 29.53 -13.14 -11.49
C LEU A 44 30.56 -14.24 -11.77
N MET A 45 31.84 -13.86 -11.94
CA MET A 45 32.91 -14.83 -12.13
C MET A 45 33.08 -15.74 -10.91
N VAL A 46 33.08 -15.16 -9.70
CA VAL A 46 33.13 -15.94 -8.45
C VAL A 46 31.94 -16.89 -8.35
N LYS A 47 30.71 -16.40 -8.63
CA LYS A 47 29.50 -17.23 -8.60
C LYS A 47 29.59 -18.41 -9.59
N ARG A 48 30.14 -18.20 -10.79
CA ARG A 48 30.35 -19.27 -11.78
C ARG A 48 31.34 -20.32 -11.28
N LEU A 49 32.49 -19.90 -10.77
CA LEU A 49 33.49 -20.82 -10.22
C LEU A 49 32.93 -21.68 -9.07
N LEU A 50 32.12 -21.07 -8.19
CA LEU A 50 31.45 -21.82 -7.13
C LEU A 50 30.40 -22.80 -7.67
N SER A 51 29.71 -22.46 -8.77
CA SER A 51 28.72 -23.36 -9.38
C SER A 51 29.32 -24.56 -10.10
N GLU A 52 30.61 -24.53 -10.43
CA GLU A 52 31.35 -25.65 -11.03
C GLU A 52 31.79 -26.70 -10.00
N MET A 53 31.61 -26.42 -8.70
CA MET A 53 31.95 -27.36 -7.64
C MET A 53 31.06 -28.61 -7.69
N PRO A 54 31.57 -29.78 -7.24
CA PRO A 54 30.79 -31.02 -7.23
C PRO A 54 29.50 -30.86 -6.44
N VAL A 55 28.37 -31.16 -7.08
CA VAL A 55 27.08 -31.18 -6.41
C VAL A 55 27.02 -32.42 -5.51
N VAL A 56 26.80 -32.21 -4.21
CA VAL A 56 26.58 -33.30 -3.26
C VAL A 56 25.18 -33.86 -3.48
N SER A 57 25.08 -35.17 -3.72
CA SER A 57 23.78 -35.83 -3.83
C SER A 57 23.03 -35.73 -2.49
N PRO A 58 21.75 -35.31 -2.48
CA PRO A 58 20.93 -35.39 -1.29
C PRO A 58 20.76 -36.85 -0.85
N PRO A 59 20.48 -37.10 0.45
CA PRO A 59 20.15 -38.44 0.92
C PRO A 59 18.82 -38.91 0.32
N GLU A 60 18.68 -40.22 0.08
CA GLU A 60 17.48 -40.81 -0.55
C GLU A 60 16.17 -40.48 0.21
N SER A 61 16.25 -40.31 1.53
CA SER A 61 15.09 -39.95 2.37
C SER A 61 14.70 -38.47 2.31
N LEU A 62 15.41 -37.61 1.57
CA LEU A 62 15.11 -36.18 1.49
C LEU A 62 13.74 -35.94 0.85
N GLU A 63 13.42 -36.67 -0.22
CA GLU A 63 12.18 -36.49 -0.98
C GLU A 63 10.95 -36.81 -0.12
N GLU A 64 10.96 -37.96 0.55
CA GLU A 64 9.88 -38.38 1.45
C GLU A 64 9.65 -37.37 2.58
N ARG A 65 10.74 -36.92 3.22
CA ARG A 65 10.68 -35.93 4.31
C ARG A 65 10.21 -34.55 3.83
N LEU A 66 10.51 -34.16 2.59
CA LEU A 66 10.02 -32.93 1.98
C LEU A 66 8.52 -32.99 1.72
N VAL A 67 8.06 -34.07 1.09
CA VAL A 67 6.63 -34.29 0.79
C VAL A 67 5.82 -34.31 2.08
N GLU A 68 6.28 -35.05 3.10
CA GLU A 68 5.63 -35.09 4.40
C GLU A 68 5.53 -33.70 5.04
N LYS A 69 6.60 -32.90 5.01
CA LYS A 69 6.57 -31.56 5.61
C LYS A 69 5.71 -30.57 4.85
N VAL A 70 5.74 -30.60 3.52
CA VAL A 70 4.99 -29.67 2.68
C VAL A 70 3.49 -29.99 2.67
N LEU A 71 3.13 -31.27 2.59
CA LEU A 71 1.73 -31.70 2.58
C LEU A 71 1.14 -31.86 3.99
N GLY A 72 1.98 -32.19 4.98
CA GLY A 72 1.57 -32.39 6.38
C GLY A 72 1.50 -31.11 7.21
N SER A 73 2.04 -29.99 6.73
CA SER A 73 1.87 -28.69 7.40
C SER A 73 0.60 -28.01 6.91
N PRO A 74 -0.48 -27.90 7.71
CA PRO A 74 -1.59 -27.03 7.35
C PRO A 74 -1.04 -25.61 7.19
N ALA A 75 -1.35 -24.96 6.06
CA ALA A 75 -0.95 -23.58 5.81
C ALA A 75 -1.24 -22.73 7.05
N PRO A 76 -0.32 -21.85 7.49
CA PRO A 76 -0.54 -21.04 8.67
C PRO A 76 -1.80 -20.23 8.42
N ALA A 77 -2.90 -20.63 9.06
CA ALA A 77 -4.13 -19.88 9.04
C ALA A 77 -3.80 -18.55 9.69
N ARG A 78 -3.55 -17.54 8.87
CA ARG A 78 -3.30 -16.16 9.31
C ARG A 78 -4.63 -15.57 9.78
N SER A 79 -5.19 -16.16 10.84
CA SER A 79 -6.27 -15.56 11.57
C SER A 79 -5.65 -14.47 12.42
N TRP A 80 -5.96 -13.23 12.08
CA TRP A 80 -5.89 -12.06 12.96
C TRP A 80 -6.85 -12.20 14.17
N ALA A 81 -7.49 -13.36 14.33
CA ALA A 81 -8.30 -13.70 15.46
C ALA A 81 -7.42 -14.03 16.67
N LEU A 82 -7.70 -13.39 17.80
CA LEU A 82 -7.10 -13.74 19.08
C LEU A 82 -7.38 -15.22 19.37
N PRO A 83 -6.37 -16.02 19.72
CA PRO A 83 -6.46 -17.49 19.77
C PRO A 83 -7.42 -18.03 20.84
N TRP A 84 -7.91 -17.18 21.75
CA TRP A 84 -8.75 -17.56 22.87
C TRP A 84 -10.26 -17.31 22.67
N LEU A 85 -10.66 -16.65 21.57
CA LEU A 85 -12.05 -16.23 21.41
C LEU A 85 -12.68 -16.90 20.16
N PRO A 86 -13.72 -17.75 20.31
CA PRO A 86 -14.27 -18.54 19.22
C PRO A 86 -14.89 -17.67 18.13
N ARG A 87 -14.78 -18.10 16.86
CA ARG A 87 -15.31 -17.39 15.68
C ARG A 87 -16.79 -16.98 15.79
N SER A 88 -17.58 -17.72 16.57
CA SER A 88 -18.99 -17.43 16.86
C SER A 88 -19.19 -16.10 17.59
N LEU A 89 -18.26 -15.71 18.47
CA LEU A 89 -18.34 -14.47 19.25
C LEU A 89 -17.76 -13.25 18.51
N TRP A 90 -16.91 -13.45 17.50
CA TRP A 90 -16.32 -12.35 16.73
C TRP A 90 -17.31 -11.67 15.79
N ARG A 91 -18.20 -12.45 15.16
CA ARG A 91 -19.23 -11.95 14.24
C ARG A 91 -20.17 -10.93 14.91
N PRO A 92 -20.79 -11.20 16.07
CA PRO A 92 -21.64 -10.22 16.72
C PRO A 92 -20.85 -9.00 17.25
N ILE A 93 -19.61 -9.18 17.72
CA ILE A 93 -18.77 -8.05 18.18
C ILE A 93 -18.44 -7.09 17.03
N ALA A 94 -18.08 -7.61 15.86
CA ALA A 94 -17.78 -6.79 14.68
C ALA A 94 -19.00 -5.99 14.20
N VAL A 95 -20.18 -6.63 14.18
CA VAL A 95 -21.44 -5.95 13.82
C VAL A 95 -21.79 -4.87 14.84
N ALA A 96 -21.71 -5.18 16.14
CA ALA A 96 -22.00 -4.22 17.20
C ALA A 96 -21.06 -3.00 17.15
N ALA A 97 -19.77 -3.21 16.92
CA ALA A 97 -18.79 -2.13 16.80
C ALA A 97 -19.07 -1.23 15.58
N ALA A 98 -19.43 -1.81 14.42
CA ALA A 98 -19.78 -1.04 13.23
C ALA A 98 -21.04 -0.19 13.46
N VAL A 99 -22.09 -0.75 14.07
CA VAL A 99 -23.32 -0.01 14.41
C VAL A 99 -23.04 1.11 15.41
N ALA A 100 -22.23 0.85 16.45
CA ALA A 100 -21.83 1.86 17.41
C ALA A 100 -21.04 3.00 16.76
N ALA A 101 -20.10 2.70 15.86
CA ALA A 101 -19.35 3.72 15.13
C ALA A 101 -20.25 4.58 14.23
N ILE A 102 -21.22 3.97 13.54
CA ILE A 102 -22.21 4.69 12.73
C ILE A 102 -23.07 5.57 13.62
N ALA A 103 -23.59 5.06 14.74
CA ALA A 103 -24.41 5.82 15.67
C ALA A 103 -23.64 7.01 16.29
N LEU A 104 -22.37 6.80 16.67
CA LEU A 104 -21.48 7.85 17.16
C LEU A 104 -21.19 8.88 16.08
N GLY A 105 -20.97 8.45 14.84
CA GLY A 105 -20.78 9.33 13.69
C GLY A 105 -22.01 10.20 13.43
N VAL A 106 -23.21 9.59 13.39
CA VAL A 106 -24.48 10.30 13.22
C VAL A 106 -24.74 11.27 14.36
N TRP A 107 -24.46 10.88 15.60
CA TRP A 107 -24.59 11.78 16.76
C TRP A 107 -23.61 12.96 16.69
N TYR A 108 -22.35 12.70 16.32
CA TYR A 108 -21.32 13.72 16.19
C TYR A 108 -21.61 14.70 15.04
N LEU A 109 -22.06 14.20 13.89
CA LEU A 109 -22.44 15.00 12.72
C LEU A 109 -23.78 15.73 12.93
N GLY A 110 -24.75 15.08 13.56
CA GLY A 110 -26.06 15.66 13.88
C GLY A 110 -26.01 16.72 14.97
N GLY A 111 -25.06 16.62 15.92
CA GLY A 111 -24.81 17.65 16.94
C GLY A 111 -24.32 18.99 16.37
N GLN A 112 -23.76 19.01 15.15
CA GLN A 112 -23.33 20.25 14.48
C GLN A 112 -24.45 20.94 13.70
N MET A 113 -25.51 20.21 13.31
CA MET A 113 -26.70 20.82 12.70
C MET A 113 -27.76 21.10 13.77
N ARG A 114 -27.60 22.21 14.50
CA ARG A 114 -28.76 22.85 15.14
C ARG A 114 -29.62 23.42 14.01
N PRO A 115 -30.88 22.98 13.84
CA PRO A 115 -31.77 23.62 12.87
C PRO A 115 -31.96 25.06 13.34
N SER A 116 -31.55 26.03 12.52
CA SER A 116 -31.86 27.43 12.74
C SER A 116 -33.38 27.59 12.63
N ALA A 117 -34.04 27.67 13.78
CA ALA A 117 -35.40 28.18 13.88
C ALA A 117 -35.39 29.63 13.37
N GLY A 118 -36.01 29.84 12.22
CA GLY A 118 -36.05 31.15 11.57
C GLY A 118 -36.64 31.13 10.17
N ALA A 119 -37.54 30.18 9.88
CA ALA A 119 -38.51 30.32 8.81
C ALA A 119 -39.83 30.62 9.51
N ASP A 120 -40.10 31.92 9.72
CA ASP A 120 -41.44 32.54 9.79
C ASP A 120 -41.26 34.03 10.12
N SER A 121 -41.95 34.90 9.38
CA SER A 121 -41.99 36.38 9.47
C SER A 121 -40.89 37.18 8.75
N MET A 122 -40.97 37.21 7.41
CA MET A 122 -40.65 38.43 6.65
C MET A 122 -41.35 38.43 5.27
N ALA A 123 -42.63 38.04 5.27
CA ALA A 123 -43.60 38.50 4.29
C ALA A 123 -44.11 39.87 4.75
N ALA A 124 -43.35 40.95 4.48
CA ALA A 124 -43.80 42.34 4.41
C ALA A 124 -42.60 43.30 4.47
N ALA A 125 -42.04 43.68 3.32
CA ALA A 125 -41.51 45.02 3.05
C ALA A 125 -40.97 45.06 1.62
N GLY A 126 -41.36 46.12 0.91
CA GLY A 126 -41.25 46.27 -0.53
C GLY A 126 -39.84 46.12 -1.11
N TRP A 127 -39.77 45.43 -2.23
CA TRP A 127 -38.74 45.67 -3.23
C TRP A 127 -39.21 46.86 -4.06
N SER A 128 -38.80 48.06 -3.67
CA SER A 128 -38.84 49.22 -4.57
C SER A 128 -37.71 49.09 -5.58
N SER A 129 -38.11 49.25 -6.84
CA SER A 129 -37.31 49.36 -8.04
C SER A 129 -36.20 50.41 -7.94
N GLU A 130 -34.95 49.98 -8.14
CA GLU A 130 -33.84 50.84 -8.56
C GLU A 130 -32.96 50.04 -9.54
N PHE A 131 -33.54 49.73 -10.70
CA PHE A 131 -32.78 49.43 -11.90
C PHE A 131 -33.07 50.56 -12.87
N ASP A 132 -32.11 51.48 -13.00
CA ASP A 132 -32.22 52.68 -13.80
C ASP A 132 -31.91 52.37 -15.28
N GLN A 133 -32.87 52.65 -16.15
CA GLN A 133 -32.87 52.34 -17.58
C GLN A 133 -31.69 53.02 -18.33
N ALA A 134 -31.14 54.10 -17.77
CA ALA A 134 -29.97 54.81 -18.30
C ALA A 134 -28.69 53.96 -18.29
N THR A 135 -28.59 52.96 -17.40
CA THR A 135 -27.43 52.06 -17.31
C THR A 135 -27.42 51.03 -18.44
N ILE A 136 -28.60 50.69 -18.97
CA ILE A 136 -28.78 49.69 -20.02
C ILE A 136 -28.40 50.29 -21.39
N ASP A 137 -28.75 51.55 -21.64
CA ASP A 137 -28.44 52.21 -22.92
C ASP A 137 -26.95 52.55 -23.08
N ALA A 138 -26.20 52.70 -21.98
CA ALA A 138 -24.75 52.93 -22.02
C ALA A 138 -23.93 51.67 -22.37
N TYR A 139 -24.53 50.48 -22.27
CA TYR A 139 -23.82 49.21 -22.51
C TYR A 139 -24.01 48.66 -23.94
N LEU A 140 -24.86 49.29 -24.76
CA LEU A 140 -25.21 48.84 -26.12
C LEU A 140 -24.97 49.90 -27.21
N SER A 141 -23.93 50.72 -27.06
CA SER A 141 -23.36 51.55 -28.14
C SER A 141 -21.87 51.28 -28.33
#